data_AF-A0A0F8WZY5-F1
#
_entry.id   AF-A0A0F8WZY5-F1
#
_cell.length_a   1.000
_cell.length_b   1.000
_cell.length_c   1.000
_cell.angle_alpha   90.00
_cell.angle_beta   90.00
_cell.angle_gamma   90.00
#
_symmetry.space_group_name_H-M   'P 1'
#
loop_
_entity.id
_entity.type
_entity.pdbx_description
1 polymer ?
#
loop_
_entity_poly.entity_id
_entity_poly.type
_entity_poly.pdbx_seq_one_letter_code
_entity_poly.pdbx_strand_id
1 'polypeptide(L)' 'MAKEKSESYEVISVPTETEPRIRDNETKETYTLIEAVNIILNEIKEIKKAVV' A
#
# COMPACT_ATOMS: atom_id res chain seq x y z
N MET A 1 18.36 9.71 -18.36
CA MET A 1 17.70 10.21 -17.14
C MET A 1 16.95 9.04 -16.53
N ALA A 2 17.41 8.55 -15.39
CA ALA A 2 16.68 7.52 -14.65
C ALA A 2 15.31 8.11 -14.30
N LYS A 3 14.23 7.50 -14.77
CA LYS A 3 12.89 7.82 -14.27
C LYS A 3 12.96 7.61 -12.76
N GLU A 4 12.87 8.68 -11.98
CA GLU A 4 12.51 8.57 -10.57
C GLU A 4 11.29 7.65 -10.54
N LYS A 5 11.46 6.47 -9.94
CA LYS A 5 10.31 5.65 -9.59
C LYS A 5 9.55 6.52 -8.60
N SER A 6 8.55 7.25 -9.08
CA SER A 6 7.54 7.83 -8.21
C SER A 6 7.05 6.67 -7.35
N GLU A 7 7.44 6.64 -6.08
CA GLU A 7 7.01 5.57 -5.20
C GLU A 7 5.49 5.67 -5.12
N SER A 8 4.78 4.62 -5.55
CA SER A 8 3.30 4.59 -5.52
C SER A 8 2.74 4.74 -4.11
N TYR A 9 3.58 4.64 -3.08
CA TYR A 9 3.20 4.73 -1.68
C TYR A 9 4.18 5.60 -0.89
N GLU A 10 3.67 6.31 0.12
CA GLU A 10 4.47 7.06 1.10
C GLU A 10 4.06 6.71 2.54
N VAL A 11 5.00 6.72 3.48
CA VAL A 11 4.70 6.57 4.91
C VAL A 11 4.48 7.94 5.51
N ILE A 12 3.31 8.15 6.11
CA ILE A 12 2.89 9.42 6.71
C ILE A 12 2.67 9.28 8.21
N SER A 13 2.92 10.38 8.93
CA SER A 13 2.50 10.53 10.33
C SER A 13 1.14 11.21 10.37
N VAL A 14 0.15 10.58 11.00
CA VAL A 14 -1.19 11.17 11.20
C VAL A 14 -1.29 11.65 12.65
N PRO A 15 -1.57 12.94 12.91
CA PRO A 15 -1.48 13.51 14.26
C PRO A 15 -2.37 12.84 15.33
N THR A 16 -3.47 12.21 14.92
CA THR A 16 -4.43 11.55 15.82
C THR A 16 -4.13 10.06 16.04
N GLU A 17 -3.13 9.52 15.35
CA GLU A 17 -2.80 8.10 15.36
C GLU A 17 -1.51 7.84 16.13
N THR A 18 -1.44 6.73 16.84
CA THR A 18 -0.23 6.32 17.56
C THR A 18 0.80 5.66 16.65
N GLU A 19 0.39 5.24 15.45
CA GLU A 19 1.22 4.50 14.50
C GLU A 19 1.27 5.20 13.12
N PRO A 20 2.39 5.09 12.39
CA PRO A 20 2.49 5.57 11.02
C PRO A 20 1.48 4.89 10.10
N ARG A 21 1.01 5.64 9.09
CA ARG A 21 0.10 5.13 8.04
C ARG A 21 0.81 5.10 6.70
N ILE A 22 0.41 4.19 5.83
CA ILE A 22 0.86 4.11 4.44
C ILE A 22 -0.19 4.80 3.59
N ARG A 23 0.19 5.83 2.83
CA ARG A 23 -0.69 6.49 1.86
C ARG A 23 -0.38 5.98 0.46
N ASP A 24 -1.42 5.60 -0.26
CA ASP A 24 -1.37 5.36 -1.69
C ASP A 24 -1.43 6.70 -2.44
N ASN A 25 -0.42 6.98 -3.24
CA ASN A 25 -0.31 8.24 -3.96
C ASN A 25 -1.29 8.36 -5.13
N GLU A 26 -1.79 7.24 -5.65
CA GLU A 26 -2.71 7.15 -6.78
C GLU A 26 -4.17 7.29 -6.31
N THR A 27 -4.57 6.54 -5.26
CA THR A 27 -5.94 6.56 -4.73
C THR A 27 -6.17 7.61 -3.63
N LYS A 28 -5.08 8.11 -3.03
CA LYS A 28 -5.08 8.97 -1.83
C LYS A 28 -5.62 8.30 -0.56
N GLU A 29 -5.84 6.99 -0.60
CA GLU A 29 -6.26 6.22 0.56
C GLU A 29 -5.10 5.98 1.53
N THR A 30 -5.43 5.83 2.81
CA THR A 30 -4.46 5.62 3.88
C THR A 30 -4.75 4.34 4.63
N TYR A 31 -3.72 3.53 4.83
CA TYR A 31 -3.80 2.19 5.40
C TYR A 31 -2.90 2.06 6.63
N THR A 32 -3.29 1.25 7.61
CA THR A 32 -2.32 0.60 8.51
C THR A 32 -1.41 -0.34 7.72
N LEU A 33 -0.27 -0.70 8.31
CA LEU A 33 0.57 -1.78 7.78
C LEU A 33 -0.20 -3.10 7.65
N ILE A 34 -1.05 -3.42 8.63
CA ILE A 34 -1.83 -4.66 8.64
C ILE A 34 -2.84 -4.70 7.50
N GLU A 35 -3.53 -3.60 7.24
CA GLU A 35 -4.46 -3.48 6.10
C GLU A 35 -3.73 -3.63 4.77
N ALA A 36 -2.62 -2.90 4.60
CA ALA A 36 -1.81 -2.98 3.38
C ALA A 36 -1.31 -4.41 3.10
N VAL A 37 -0.81 -5.12 4.13
CA VAL A 37 -0.38 -6.52 4.00
C VAL A 37 -1.54 -7.43 3.62
N ASN A 38 -2.72 -7.26 4.23
CA ASN A 38 -3.89 -8.06 3.89
C ASN A 38 -4.36 -7.83 2.45
N ILE A 39 -4.34 -6.60 1.96
CA ILE A 39 -4.67 -6.25 0.58
C ILE A 39 -3.72 -6.98 -0.37
N ILE A 40 -2.41 -6.85 -0.16
CA ILE A 40 -1.38 -7.51 -0.98
C ILE A 40 -1.56 -9.05 -0.97
N LEU A 41 -1.81 -9.64 0.20
CA LEU A 41 -2.04 -11.07 0.32
C LEU A 41 -3.28 -11.54 -0.45
N ASN A 42 -4.35 -10.74 -0.47
CA ASN A 42 -5.54 -11.05 -1.24
C ASN A 42 -5.28 -10.94 -2.75
N GLU A 43 -4.59 -9.91 -3.20
CA GLU A 43 -4.19 -9.77 -4.61
C GLU A 43 -3.33 -10.96 -5.07
N ILE A 44 -2.34 -11.37 -4.26
CA ILE A 44 -1.51 -12.55 -4.54
C ILE A 44 -2.37 -13.82 -4.63
N LYS A 45 -3.37 -14.00 -3.75
CA LYS A 45 -4.27 -15.15 -3.79
C LYS A 45 -5.12 -15.15 -5.07
N GLU A 46 -5.63 -14.01 -5.48
CA GLU A 46 -6.43 -13.89 -6.72
C GLU A 46 -5.57 -14.16 -7.97
N ILE A 47 -4.35 -13.63 -8.02
CA ILE A 47 -3.39 -13.94 -9.08
C ILE A 47 -3.11 -15.45 -9.12
N LYS A 48 -2.89 -16.08 -7.96
CA LYS A 48 -2.66 -17.52 -7.87
C LYS A 48 -3.85 -18.34 -8.39
N LYS A 49 -5.09 -17.92 -8.12
CA LYS A 49 -6.30 -18.55 -8.65
C LYS A 49 -6.44 -18.41 -10.16
N ALA A 50 -5.98 -17.29 -10.73
CA ALA A 50 -6.07 -17.07 -12.18
C ALA A 50 -5.04 -17.88 -12.99
N VAL A 51 -3.96 -18.32 -12.34
CA VAL A 51 -2.86 -19.08 -12.97
C VAL A 51 -3.09 -20.60 -12.91
N VAL A 52 -3.88 -21.09 -11.95
CA VAL A 52 -4.18 -22.52 -11.72
C VAL A 52 -5.56 -22.86 -12.23
#